data_AF-X1ESB6-F1
#
_entry.id   AF-X1ESB6-F1
#
_cell.length_a   1.000
_cell.length_b   1.000
_cell.length_c   1.000
_cell.angle_alpha   90.00
_cell.angle_beta   90.00
_cell.angle_gamma   90.00
#
_symmetry.space_group_name_H-M   'P 1'
#
loop_
_entity.id
_entity.type
_entity.pdbx_description
1 polymer ?
#
loop_
_entity_poly.entity_id
_entity_poly.type
_entity_poly.pdbx_seq_one_letter_code
_entity_poly.pdbx_strand_id
1 'polypeptide(L)'
;EVFKAMQVKSSKNEIITLGKMPRIYHLLALVKLEGYDDNILLDRSKIFLLKKDEVSKKKFYFNKLLGFELSKSRINELFKVSVTSDNTARIF
;
A
#
# COMPACT_ATOMS: atom_id res chain seq x y z
N GLU A 1 2.76 20.80 -2.69
CA GLU A 1 1.92 19.61 -2.93
C GLU A 1 2.81 18.48 -3.44
N VAL A 2 2.71 17.25 -2.92
CA VAL A 2 3.54 16.10 -3.37
C VAL A 2 2.64 15.12 -4.12
N PHE A 3 2.65 15.16 -5.44
CA PHE A 3 1.87 14.23 -6.27
C PHE A 3 2.61 12.88 -6.41
N LYS A 4 1.92 11.77 -6.15
CA LYS A 4 2.45 10.41 -6.34
C LYS A 4 1.46 9.54 -7.10
N ALA A 5 1.79 9.21 -8.35
CA ALA A 5 1.11 8.16 -9.09
C ALA A 5 1.26 6.79 -8.40
N MET A 6 0.14 6.11 -8.20
CA MET A 6 0.06 4.78 -7.59
C MET A 6 -0.47 3.78 -8.61
N GLN A 7 0.17 2.63 -8.71
CA GLN A 7 -0.34 1.51 -9.48
C GLN A 7 -0.89 0.44 -8.54
N VAL A 8 -2.05 -0.12 -8.87
CA VAL A 8 -2.74 -1.10 -8.02
C VAL A 8 -2.76 -2.45 -8.72
N LYS A 9 -2.47 -3.52 -7.97
CA LYS A 9 -2.74 -4.90 -8.36
C LYS A 9 -3.43 -5.61 -7.21
N SER A 10 -4.53 -6.27 -7.51
CA SER A 10 -5.29 -7.06 -6.55
C SER A 10 -5.26 -8.54 -6.92
N SER A 11 -5.42 -9.41 -5.91
CA SER A 11 -5.49 -10.86 -6.09
C SER A 11 -6.24 -11.49 -4.93
N LYS A 12 -7.07 -12.50 -5.21
CA LYS A 12 -7.62 -13.42 -4.18
C LYS A 12 -6.62 -14.53 -3.79
N ASN A 13 -5.56 -14.74 -4.58
CA ASN A 13 -4.53 -15.75 -4.33
C ASN A 13 -3.48 -15.26 -3.33
N GLU A 14 -2.81 -16.17 -2.63
CA GLU A 14 -1.68 -15.87 -1.72
C GLU A 14 -0.46 -15.23 -2.38
N ILE A 15 -0.42 -15.29 -3.71
CA ILE A 15 0.68 -14.80 -4.53
C ILE A 15 0.13 -13.85 -5.57
N ILE A 16 0.83 -12.73 -5.77
CA ILE A 16 0.57 -11.80 -6.86
C ILE A 16 1.78 -11.68 -7.79
N THR A 17 1.52 -11.71 -9.11
CA THR A 17 2.55 -11.61 -10.14
C THR A 17 2.37 -10.32 -10.94
N LEU A 18 3.43 -9.52 -11.03
CA LEU A 18 3.43 -8.26 -11.75
C LEU A 18 3.44 -8.47 -13.28
N GLY A 19 4.00 -9.57 -13.77
CA GLY A 19 4.07 -9.88 -15.20
C GLY A 19 4.98 -8.91 -15.95
N LYS A 20 4.57 -8.47 -17.14
CA LYS A 20 5.27 -7.48 -17.99
C LYS A 20 4.87 -6.02 -17.68
N MET A 21 4.37 -5.77 -16.47
CA MET A 21 3.84 -4.46 -16.10
C MET A 21 4.94 -3.38 -16.13
N PRO A 22 4.71 -2.25 -16.84
CA PRO A 22 5.67 -1.15 -16.90
C PRO A 22 5.79 -0.46 -15.53
N ARG A 23 7.00 -0.03 -15.16
CA ARG A 23 7.29 0.58 -13.84
C ARG A 23 7.10 2.09 -13.84
N ILE A 24 5.95 2.55 -14.32
CA ILE A 24 5.59 3.98 -14.44
C ILE A 24 4.70 4.38 -13.25
N TYR A 25 5.24 4.27 -12.04
CA TYR A 25 4.55 4.60 -10.79
C TYR A 25 5.56 5.02 -9.73
N HIS A 26 5.11 5.77 -8.74
CA HIS A 26 5.90 6.08 -7.54
C HIS A 26 5.69 5.00 -6.47
N LEU A 27 4.45 4.53 -6.36
CA LEU A 27 4.02 3.53 -5.39
C LEU A 27 3.29 2.37 -6.09
N LEU A 28 3.46 1.16 -5.58
CA LEU A 28 2.74 -0.03 -5.95
C LEU A 28 1.89 -0.49 -4.77
N ALA A 29 0.58 -0.54 -4.95
CA ALA A 29 -0.35 -1.14 -4.00
C ALA A 29 -0.65 -2.57 -4.43
N LEU A 30 -0.31 -3.53 -3.57
CA LEU A 30 -0.69 -4.92 -3.70
C LEU A 30 -1.86 -5.18 -2.75
N VAL A 31 -2.99 -5.66 -3.27
CA VAL A 31 -4.20 -5.86 -2.49
C VAL A 31 -4.49 -7.36 -2.41
N LYS A 32 -4.44 -7.93 -1.21
CA LYS A 32 -4.94 -9.28 -0.93
C LYS A 32 -6.44 -9.14 -0.69
N LEU A 33 -7.23 -9.66 -1.61
CA LEU A 33 -8.68 -9.69 -1.48
C LEU A 33 -9.09 -10.94 -0.71
N GLU A 34 -9.90 -10.76 0.33
CA GLU A 34 -10.65 -11.86 0.93
C GLU A 34 -12.10 -11.83 0.48
N GLY A 35 -12.71 -13.01 0.35
CA GLY A 35 -14.07 -13.14 -0.15
C GLY A 35 -14.44 -14.58 -0.42
N TYR A 36 -15.71 -14.79 -0.76
CA TYR A 36 -16.30 -16.07 -1.12
C TYR A 36 -17.15 -15.87 -2.36
N ASP A 37 -17.08 -16.81 -3.31
CA ASP A 37 -17.74 -16.72 -4.61
C ASP A 37 -17.50 -15.35 -5.28
N ASP A 38 -18.58 -14.62 -5.56
CA ASP A 38 -18.59 -13.29 -6.17
C ASP A 38 -18.55 -12.13 -5.16
N ASN A 39 -18.50 -12.44 -3.85
CA ASN A 39 -18.43 -11.44 -2.80
C ASN A 39 -16.98 -11.14 -2.40
N ILE A 40 -16.70 -9.86 -2.12
CA ILE A 40 -15.42 -9.39 -1.57
C ILE A 40 -15.69 -8.78 -0.20
N LEU A 41 -14.96 -9.26 0.80
CA LEU A 41 -14.95 -8.75 2.16
C LEU A 41 -13.86 -7.67 2.27
N LEU A 42 -14.25 -6.41 2.12
CA LEU A 42 -13.32 -5.28 2.12
C LEU A 42 -12.64 -5.07 3.49
N ASP A 43 -13.34 -5.41 4.57
CA ASP A 43 -12.86 -5.37 5.96
C ASP A 43 -11.75 -6.39 6.25
N ARG A 44 -11.75 -7.52 5.52
CA ARG A 44 -10.72 -8.56 5.62
C ARG A 44 -9.62 -8.46 4.57
N SER A 45 -9.83 -7.62 3.57
CA SER A 45 -8.85 -7.39 2.51
C SER A 45 -7.69 -6.55 3.04
N LYS A 46 -6.48 -6.89 2.61
CA LYS A 46 -5.25 -6.22 3.06
C LYS A 46 -4.59 -5.47 1.93
N ILE A 47 -4.14 -4.26 2.22
CA ILE A 47 -3.42 -3.40 1.28
C ILE A 47 -1.96 -3.33 1.72
N PHE A 48 -1.04 -3.54 0.79
CA PHE A 48 0.39 -3.43 1.01
C PHE A 48 0.96 -2.38 0.06
N LEU A 49 1.67 -1.39 0.60
CA LEU A 49 2.20 -0.27 -0.17
C LEU A 49 3.72 -0.36 -0.28
N LEU A 50 4.22 -0.45 -1.51
CA LEU A 50 5.65 -0.48 -1.82
C LEU A 50 6.05 0.76 -2.62
N LYS A 51 7.19 1.35 -2.29
CA LYS A 51 7.89 2.32 -3.13
C LYS A 51 8.47 1.62 -4.35
N LYS A 52 8.64 2.36 -5.45
CA LYS A 52 9.19 1.83 -6.72
C LYS A 52 10.52 1.09 -6.54
N ASP A 53 11.40 1.60 -5.68
CA ASP A 53 12.72 1.05 -5.35
C ASP A 53 12.66 -0.22 -4.48
N GLU A 54 11.61 -0.39 -3.67
CA GLU A 54 11.38 -1.61 -2.89
C GLU A 54 10.86 -2.77 -3.76
N VAL A 55 10.38 -2.50 -4.99
CA VAL A 55 9.92 -3.51 -5.95
C VAL A 55 11.12 -4.17 -6.65
N SER A 56 11.82 -5.04 -5.93
CA SER A 56 12.93 -5.84 -6.45
C SER A 56 12.46 -7.07 -7.26
N LYS A 57 11.25 -7.57 -6.99
CA LYS A 57 10.73 -8.82 -7.54
C LYS A 57 9.52 -8.60 -8.45
N LYS A 58 9.21 -9.61 -9.27
CA LYS A 58 7.99 -9.67 -10.09
C LYS A 58 6.90 -10.54 -9.48
N LYS A 59 7.20 -11.28 -8.42
CA LYS A 59 6.28 -12.19 -7.71
C LYS A 59 6.38 -11.91 -6.22
N PHE A 60 5.24 -11.75 -5.57
CA PHE A 60 5.16 -11.44 -4.15
C PHE A 60 4.24 -12.43 -3.45
N TYR A 61 4.67 -12.86 -2.27
CA TYR A 61 3.87 -13.67 -1.35
C TYR A 61 3.38 -12.73 -0.25
N PHE A 62 2.07 -12.71 0.02
CA PHE A 62 1.50 -11.75 0.97
C PHE A 62 2.04 -11.92 2.40
N ASN A 63 2.37 -13.14 2.83
CA ASN A 63 3.01 -13.39 4.13
C ASN A 63 4.40 -12.72 4.30
N LYS A 64 5.10 -12.42 3.20
CA LYS A 64 6.38 -11.70 3.21
C LYS A 64 6.22 -10.19 3.09
N LEU A 65 4.99 -9.70 2.98
CA LEU A 65 4.68 -8.28 2.79
C LEU A 65 4.19 -7.59 4.06
N LEU A 66 4.09 -8.26 5.20
CA LEU A 66 3.52 -7.72 6.44
C LEU A 66 4.14 -6.38 6.87
N GLY A 67 5.44 -6.16 6.67
CA GLY A 67 6.10 -4.89 6.96
C GLY A 67 5.68 -3.71 6.05
N PHE A 68 4.98 -4.00 4.95
CA PHE A 68 4.48 -3.01 3.98
C PHE A 68 2.96 -2.81 4.10
N GLU A 69 2.30 -3.45 5.06
CA GLU A 69 0.86 -3.35 5.26
C GLU A 69 0.46 -1.89 5.52
N LEU A 70 -0.67 -1.50 4.93
CA LEU A 70 -1.22 -0.16 5.03
C LEU A 70 -1.44 0.19 6.51
N SER A 71 -0.67 1.16 6.98
CA SER A 71 -0.73 1.64 8.35
C SER A 71 -0.38 3.12 8.37
N LYS A 72 -0.74 3.82 9.44
CA LYS A 72 -0.37 5.24 9.64
C LYS A 72 1.15 5.44 9.57
N SER A 73 1.92 4.54 10.20
CA SER A 73 3.38 4.57 10.17
C SER A 73 3.90 4.47 8.73
N ARG A 74 3.36 3.52 7.96
CA ARG A 74 3.75 3.33 6.56
C ARG A 74 3.39 4.54 5.69
N ILE A 75 2.20 5.12 5.85
CA ILE A 75 1.81 6.33 5.11
C ILE A 75 2.74 7.50 5.44
N ASN A 76 3.05 7.72 6.71
CA ASN A 76 3.98 8.78 7.12
C ASN A 76 5.36 8.59 6.50
N GLU A 77 5.86 7.36 6.42
CA GLU A 77 7.12 7.03 5.77
C GLU A 77 7.08 7.30 4.24
N LEU A 78 5.96 6.94 3.58
CA LEU A 78 5.80 7.08 2.14
C LEU A 78 5.65 8.54 1.69
N PHE A 79 4.98 9.36 2.49
CA PHE A 79 4.62 10.73 2.15
C PHE A 79 5.41 11.79 2.92
N LYS A 80 6.29 11.38 3.84
CA LYS A 80 7.03 12.28 4.75
C LYS A 80 6.10 13.29 5.41
N VAL A 81 4.93 12.84 5.85
CA VAL A 81 4.00 13.68 6.60
C VAL A 81 4.66 13.96 7.94
N SER A 82 5.35 15.09 8.05
CA SER A 82 5.69 15.64 9.34
C SER A 82 4.38 15.82 10.09
N VAL A 83 4.24 15.17 11.24
CA VAL A 83 3.20 15.52 12.19
C VAL A 83 3.52 16.94 12.61
N THR A 84 2.95 17.92 11.92
CA THR A 84 2.90 19.28 12.43
C THR A 84 2.04 19.16 13.67
N SER A 85 2.68 19.07 14.83
CA SER A 85 2.02 19.37 16.10
C SER A 85 1.57 20.82 16.00
N ASP A 86 0.34 21.05 15.53
CA ASP A 86 -0.38 22.29 15.76
C ASP A 86 -0.67 22.34 17.26
N ASN A 87 0.36 22.69 18.02
CA ASN A 87 0.27 23.02 19.42
C ASN A 87 0.33 24.54 19.49
N THR A 88 -0.82 25.20 19.48
CA THR A 88 -0.91 26.54 20.07
C THR A 88 -2.28 26.70 20.72
N ALA A 89 -2.23 26.73 22.05
CA ALA A 89 -3.28 27.20 22.91
C ALA A 89 -3.94 28.46 22.34
N ARG A 90 -5.28 28.44 22.25
CA ARG A 90 -6.07 29.65 22.42
C ARG A 90 -6.88 29.50 23.69
N ILE A 91 -6.24 29.92 24.78
CA ILE A 91 -6.93 30.45 25.94
C ILE A 91 -7.59 31.74 25.46
N PHE A 92 -8.92 31.77 25.43
CA PHE A 92 -9.75 32.94 25.69
C PHE A 92 -11.03 32.44 26.35
#